data_AF-A0A8T8HVL7-F1
#
_entry.id   AF-A0A8T8HVL7-F1
#
_cell.length_a   1.000
_cell.length_b   1.000
_cell.length_c   1.000
_cell.angle_alpha   90.00
_cell.angle_beta   90.00
_cell.angle_gamma   90.00
#
_symmetry.space_group_name_H-M   'P 1'
#
loop_
_entity.id
_entity.type
_entity.pdbx_description
1 polymer ?
#
loop_
_entity_poly.entity_id
_entity_poly.type
_entity_poly.pdbx_seq_one_letter_code
_entity_poly.pdbx_strand_id
1 'polypeptide(L)'
;MPSKRTVLELIDRGCDYDEVSRRLGIPPGLAHLIATGIPADNSDAVTGERQRRPGYAGAGSQRLVLDRVDNPTERPDVLAWVRGRAHADEQMRSARRGAR
;
A
#
# COMPACT_ATOMS: atom_id res chain seq x y z
N MET A 1 4.46 24.27 4.23
CA MET A 1 3.90 22.96 3.83
C MET A 1 2.70 23.20 2.92
N PRO A 2 2.60 22.57 1.74
CA PRO A 2 1.49 22.80 0.81
C PRO A 2 0.14 22.34 1.39
N SER A 3 -0.95 22.97 0.95
CA SER A 3 -2.30 22.69 1.46
C SER A 3 -2.93 21.49 0.76
N LYS A 4 -3.89 20.83 1.42
CA LYS A 4 -4.71 19.77 0.83
C LYS A 4 -5.41 20.22 -0.46
N ARG A 5 -5.99 21.43 -0.44
CA ARG A 5 -6.65 22.02 -1.62
C ARG A 5 -5.68 22.13 -2.80
N THR A 6 -4.48 22.66 -2.57
CA THR A 6 -3.45 22.82 -3.59
C THR A 6 -3.05 21.48 -4.23
N VAL A 7 -2.86 20.45 -3.41
CA VAL A 7 -2.50 19.12 -3.91
C VAL A 7 -3.64 18.52 -4.73
N LEU A 8 -4.88 18.61 -4.25
CA LEU A 8 -6.06 18.10 -4.96
C LEU A 8 -6.29 18.82 -6.30
N GLU A 9 -6.08 20.14 -6.36
CA GLU A 9 -6.20 20.89 -7.62
C GLU A 9 -5.19 20.45 -8.67
N LEU A 10 -3.98 20.05 -8.28
CA LEU A 10 -2.98 19.51 -9.22
C LEU A 10 -3.37 18.12 -9.71
N ILE A 11 -3.87 17.26 -8.82
CA ILE A 11 -4.36 15.92 -9.18
C ILE A 11 -5.58 16.02 -10.11
N ASP A 12 -6.51 16.94 -9.84
CA ASP A 12 -7.69 17.17 -10.67
C ASP A 12 -7.33 17.67 -12.08
N ARG A 13 -6.19 18.36 -12.22
CA ARG A 13 -5.60 18.74 -13.51
C ARG A 13 -4.86 17.60 -14.22
N GLY A 14 -4.87 16.38 -13.66
CA GLY A 14 -4.25 15.19 -14.23
C GLY A 14 -2.78 14.99 -13.84
N CYS A 15 -2.23 15.76 -12.91
CA CYS A 15 -0.86 15.52 -12.43
C CYS A 15 -0.81 14.28 -11.55
N ASP A 16 0.18 13.41 -11.79
CA ASP A 16 0.52 12.35 -10.86
C ASP A 16 1.29 12.86 -9.64
N TYR A 17 1.49 11.99 -8.65
CA TYR A 17 2.15 12.36 -7.40
C TYR A 17 3.63 12.71 -7.56
N ASP A 18 4.30 12.22 -8.61
CA ASP A 18 5.69 12.57 -8.91
C ASP A 18 5.78 13.97 -9.52
N GLU A 19 4.82 14.34 -10.36
CA GLU A 19 4.71 15.68 -10.92
C GLU A 19 4.31 16.71 -9.85
N VAL A 20 3.37 16.35 -8.96
CA VAL A 20 3.04 17.16 -7.78
C VAL A 20 4.28 17.33 -6.89
N SER A 21 5.05 16.26 -6.68
CA SER A 21 6.29 16.30 -5.92
C SER A 21 7.29 17.31 -6.51
N ARG A 22 7.55 17.22 -7.81
CA ARG A 22 8.46 18.15 -8.52
C ARG A 22 7.98 19.60 -8.44
N ARG A 23 6.67 19.85 -8.59
CA ARG A 23 6.10 21.20 -8.58
C ARG A 23 6.09 21.85 -7.19
N LEU A 24 5.86 21.05 -6.15
CA LEU A 24 5.69 21.54 -4.77
C LEU A 24 6.92 21.36 -3.89
N GLY A 25 7.95 20.65 -4.37
CA GLY A 25 9.17 20.38 -3.61
C GLY A 25 8.96 19.50 -2.38
N ILE A 26 8.01 18.55 -2.45
CA ILE A 26 7.72 17.61 -1.35
C ILE A 26 7.75 16.16 -1.84
N PRO A 27 8.05 15.17 -0.98
CA PRO A 27 8.02 13.76 -1.40
C PRO A 27 6.64 13.31 -1.93
N PRO A 28 6.56 12.41 -2.92
CA PRO A 28 5.29 11.91 -3.46
C PRO A 28 4.37 11.29 -2.40
N GLY A 29 4.94 10.48 -1.49
CA GLY A 29 4.20 9.93 -0.36
C GLY A 29 3.62 10.97 0.59
N LEU A 30 4.32 12.10 0.78
CA LEU A 30 3.81 13.22 1.57
C LEU A 30 2.67 13.95 0.84
N ALA A 31 2.77 14.10 -0.48
CA ALA A 31 1.68 14.64 -1.28
C ALA A 31 0.42 13.76 -1.19
N HIS A 32 0.58 12.43 -1.23
CA HIS A 32 -0.52 11.49 -1.03
C HIS A 32 -1.16 11.61 0.35
N LEU A 33 -0.34 11.68 1.41
CA LEU A 33 -0.82 11.88 2.77
C LEU A 33 -1.58 13.20 2.92
N ILE A 34 -1.10 14.29 2.33
CA ILE A 34 -1.78 15.59 2.37
C ILE A 34 -3.14 15.54 1.63
N ALA A 35 -3.19 14.88 0.47
CA ALA A 35 -4.42 14.76 -0.32
C ALA A 35 -5.50 13.93 0.40
N THR A 36 -5.11 12.78 0.93
CA THR A 36 -6.06 11.74 1.37
C THR A 36 -6.22 11.67 2.90
N GLY A 37 -5.23 12.15 3.65
CA GLY A 37 -5.09 11.89 5.07
C GLY A 37 -4.74 10.43 5.37
N ILE A 38 -4.20 9.69 4.40
CA ILE A 38 -3.84 8.26 4.50
C ILE A 38 -2.35 8.13 4.16
N PRO A 39 -1.55 7.44 4.98
CA PRO A 39 -0.14 7.22 4.66
C PRO A 39 0.00 6.29 3.47
N ALA A 40 0.96 6.60 2.59
CA ALA A 40 1.16 5.89 1.32
C ALA A 40 1.77 4.48 1.51
N ASP A 41 2.36 4.19 2.65
CA ASP A 41 2.99 2.90 2.98
C ASP A 41 1.99 1.79 3.37
N ASN A 42 0.69 2.11 3.46
CA ASN A 42 -0.35 1.22 4.00
C ASN A 42 -0.06 0.78 5.46
N SER A 43 0.67 1.58 6.24
CA SER A 43 0.91 1.32 7.67
C SER A 43 -0.34 1.43 8.55
N ASP A 44 -1.40 2.09 8.05
CA ASP A 44 -2.71 2.19 8.70
C ASP A 44 -3.73 1.25 8.05
N ALA A 45 -4.66 0.74 8.86
CA ALA A 45 -5.77 -0.07 8.37
C ALA A 45 -6.75 0.81 7.57
N VAL A 46 -6.62 0.80 6.24
CA VAL A 46 -7.45 1.63 5.36
C VAL A 46 -8.81 0.95 5.14
N THR A 47 -9.86 1.49 5.76
CA THR A 47 -11.24 1.06 5.50
C THR A 47 -11.67 1.39 4.07
N GLY A 48 -12.64 0.65 3.52
CA GLY A 48 -13.17 0.92 2.18
C GLY A 48 -13.75 2.34 2.01
N GLU A 49 -14.22 2.97 3.09
CA GLU A 49 -14.66 4.37 3.08
C GLU A 49 -13.49 5.34 2.88
N ARG A 50 -12.33 5.07 3.49
CA ARG A 50 -11.12 5.87 3.30
C ARG A 50 -10.56 5.73 1.88
N GLN A 51 -10.70 4.57 1.24
CA GLN A 51 -10.30 4.37 -0.15
C GLN A 51 -11.11 5.22 -1.15
N ARG A 52 -12.32 5.67 -0.77
CA ARG A 52 -13.15 6.55 -1.61
C ARG A 52 -12.77 8.03 -1.53
N ARG A 53 -11.74 8.39 -0.76
CA ARG A 53 -11.32 9.78 -0.61
C ARG A 53 -10.69 10.33 -1.90
N PRO A 54 -10.93 11.62 -2.24
CA PRO A 54 -10.28 12.25 -3.38
C PRO A 54 -8.75 12.13 -3.33
N GLY A 55 -8.15 11.78 -4.48
CA GLY A 55 -6.70 11.57 -4.62
C GLY A 55 -6.21 10.18 -4.20
N TYR A 56 -7.06 9.25 -3.78
CA TYR A 56 -6.58 7.94 -3.39
C TYR A 56 -5.94 7.16 -4.56
N ALA A 57 -4.64 6.87 -4.45
CA ALA A 57 -3.83 6.17 -5.44
C ALA A 57 -4.05 4.64 -5.49
N GLY A 58 -4.98 4.09 -4.69
CA GLY A 58 -5.28 2.67 -4.71
C GLY A 58 -4.15 1.78 -4.19
N ALA A 59 -4.14 0.53 -4.65
CA ALA A 59 -3.16 -0.49 -4.28
C ALA A 59 -1.70 -0.15 -4.69
N GLY A 60 -1.49 0.89 -5.50
CA GLY A 60 -0.16 1.35 -5.93
C GLY A 60 0.49 2.40 -5.04
N SER A 61 -0.18 2.85 -3.96
CA SER A 61 0.30 3.94 -3.08
C SER A 61 1.69 3.70 -2.50
N GLN A 62 2.06 2.44 -2.21
CA GLN A 62 3.38 2.10 -1.64
C GLN A 62 4.54 2.49 -2.55
N ARG A 63 4.34 2.59 -3.87
CA ARG A 63 5.37 3.06 -4.81
C ARG A 63 5.71 4.54 -4.63
N LEU A 64 4.86 5.31 -3.95
CA LEU A 64 5.09 6.73 -3.67
C LEU A 64 6.11 6.94 -2.52
N VAL A 65 6.47 5.87 -1.82
CA VAL A 65 7.41 5.86 -0.69
C VAL A 65 8.50 4.81 -0.82
N LEU A 66 8.27 3.74 -1.58
CA LEU A 66 9.22 2.68 -1.84
C LEU A 66 9.58 2.65 -3.33
N ASP A 67 10.88 2.70 -3.62
CA ASP A 67 11.40 2.57 -5.00
C ASP A 67 11.06 1.22 -5.63
N ARG A 68 10.92 0.17 -4.81
CA ARG A 68 10.50 -1.16 -5.22
C ARG A 68 9.56 -1.77 -4.19
N VAL A 69 8.40 -2.21 -4.67
CA VAL A 69 7.48 -3.05 -3.88
C VAL A 69 7.90 -4.50 -4.12
N ASP A 70 8.45 -5.14 -3.09
CA ASP A 70 8.75 -6.57 -3.10
C ASP A 70 7.56 -7.36 -2.52
N ASN A 71 7.14 -8.43 -3.19
CA ASN A 71 6.07 -9.29 -2.68
C ASN A 71 6.71 -10.49 -1.93
N PRO A 72 6.67 -10.50 -0.60
CA PRO A 72 7.33 -11.56 0.17
C PRO A 72 6.69 -12.94 -0.04
N THR A 73 5.47 -13.03 -0.59
CA THR A 73 4.80 -14.33 -0.82
C THR A 73 5.43 -15.16 -1.93
N GLU A 74 6.29 -14.57 -2.76
CA GLU A 74 7.00 -15.27 -3.83
C GLU A 74 8.41 -15.69 -3.41
N ARG A 75 8.89 -15.23 -2.24
CA ARG A 75 10.24 -15.51 -1.81
C ARG A 75 10.40 -16.98 -1.36
N PRO A 76 11.42 -17.72 -1.85
CA PRO A 76 11.60 -19.12 -1.50
C PRO A 76 11.75 -19.41 0.00
N ASP A 77 12.40 -18.51 0.74
CA ASP A 77 12.59 -18.60 2.19
C ASP A 77 11.27 -18.44 2.95
N VAL A 78 10.44 -17.48 2.56
CA VAL A 78 9.08 -17.29 3.10
C VAL A 78 8.21 -18.51 2.80
N LEU A 79 8.23 -19.00 1.55
CA LEU A 79 7.50 -20.21 1.17
C LEU A 79 7.96 -21.44 1.98
N ALA A 80 9.27 -21.60 2.18
CA ALA A 80 9.81 -22.69 2.99
C ALA A 80 9.37 -22.58 4.45
N TRP A 81 9.43 -21.39 5.04
CA TRP A 81 8.97 -21.13 6.40
C TRP A 81 7.46 -21.38 6.56
N VAL A 82 6.62 -20.90 5.64
CA VAL A 82 5.17 -21.13 5.65
C VAL A 82 4.85 -22.61 5.56
N ARG A 83 5.52 -23.36 4.66
CA ARG A 83 5.36 -24.82 4.57
C ARG A 83 5.74 -25.51 5.87
N GLY A 84 6.88 -25.15 6.45
CA GLY A 84 7.34 -25.70 7.74
C GLY A 84 6.30 -25.49 8.84
N ARG A 85 5.75 -24.28 8.94
CA ARG A 85 4.67 -23.96 9.87
C ARG A 85 3.41 -24.79 9.62
N ALA A 86 2.93 -24.87 8.38
CA ALA A 86 1.73 -25.63 8.03
C ALA A 86 1.89 -27.13 8.34
N HIS A 87 3.10 -27.68 8.23
CA HIS A 87 3.41 -29.05 8.62
C HIS A 87 3.41 -29.26 10.14
N ALA A 88 3.91 -28.30 10.91
CA ALA A 88 3.94 -28.38 12.37
C ALA A 88 2.56 -28.13 13.01
N ASP A 89 1.70 -27.39 12.34
CA ASP A 89 0.38 -27.00 12.84
C ASP A 89 -0.61 -28.18 12.85
N GLU A 90 -1.13 -28.51 14.03
CA GLU A 90 -2.05 -29.65 14.21
C GLU A 90 -3.42 -29.43 13.58
N GLN A 91 -3.94 -28.20 13.62
CA GLN A 91 -5.20 -27.83 13.00
C GLN A 91 -5.11 -27.96 11.47
N MET A 92 -4.02 -27.47 10.88
CA MET A 92 -3.76 -27.61 9.43
C MET A 92 -3.58 -29.08 9.02
N ARG A 93 -2.86 -29.89 9.81
CA ARG A 93 -2.73 -31.33 9.55
C ARG A 93 -4.07 -32.06 9.60
N SER A 94 -4.94 -31.70 10.53
CA SER A 94 -6.28 -32.26 10.65
C SER A 94 -7.19 -31.85 9.49
N ALA A 95 -7.13 -30.58 9.07
CA ALA A 95 -7.85 -30.10 7.88
C ALA A 95 -7.43 -30.86 6.61
N ARG A 96 -6.12 -31.10 6.42
CA ARG A 96 -5.61 -31.90 5.28
C ARG A 96 -6.15 -33.33 5.28
N ARG A 97 -6.34 -33.93 6.46
CA ARG A 97 -6.87 -35.29 6.61
C ARG A 97 -8.38 -35.36 6.37
N GLY A 98 -9.13 -34.33 6.77
CA GLY A 98 -10.58 -34.26 6.56
C GLY A 98 -11.03 -33.80 5.16
N ALA A 99 -10.09 -33.36 4.32
CA ALA A 99 -10.36 -32.94 2.93
C ALA A 99 -10.22 -34.09 1.89
N ARG A 100 -10.11 -35.34 2.36
CA ARG A 100 -10.10 -36.57 1.54
C ARG A 100 -11.43 -37.28 1.66
#